data_AF-A0A6N6Z2N8-F1
#
_entry.id   AF-A0A6N6Z2N8-F1
#
_cell.length_a   1.000
_cell.length_b   1.000
_cell.length_c   1.000
_cell.angle_alpha   90.00
_cell.angle_beta   90.00
_cell.angle_gamma   90.00
#
_symmetry.space_group_name_H-M   'P 1'
#
loop_
_entity.id
_entity.type
_entity.pdbx_description
1 polymer ?
#
loop_
_entity_poly.entity_id
_entity_poly.type
_entity_poly.pdbx_seq_one_letter_code
_entity_poly.pdbx_strand_id
1 'polypeptide(L)'
;MQGAHYLGRARICGRLYHLPGAGYPAASDEKGWIWGDCWQIEEADQWRTLDYWEDLRSRDHEGVNLYYRRPVPLHPASGSDLGRAWVYRMRIERIRQMKGIRLTAGVWPPRLPYAWSLLA
;
A
#
# COMPACT_ATOMS: atom_id res chain seq x y z
N MET A 1 -11.38 -14.44 1.20
CA MET A 1 -11.35 -14.23 -0.26
C MET A 1 -11.20 -15.60 -0.92
N GLN A 2 -12.27 -16.15 -1.51
CA GLN A 2 -12.11 -17.30 -2.43
C GLN A 2 -11.48 -16.78 -3.72
N GLY A 3 -10.51 -17.47 -4.32
CA GLY A 3 -9.88 -17.04 -5.59
C GLY A 3 -8.71 -16.04 -5.48
N ALA A 4 -8.10 -15.91 -4.29
CA ALA A 4 -6.82 -15.21 -4.13
C ALA A 4 -5.71 -16.20 -3.74
N HIS A 5 -4.60 -16.18 -4.49
CA HIS A 5 -3.46 -17.08 -4.28
C HIS A 5 -2.27 -16.31 -3.73
N TYR A 6 -1.72 -16.78 -2.61
CA TYR A 6 -0.52 -16.18 -2.03
C TYR A 6 0.72 -16.58 -2.84
N LEU A 7 1.46 -15.59 -3.33
CA LEU A 7 2.65 -15.78 -4.17
C LEU A 7 3.96 -15.69 -3.37
N GLY A 8 3.91 -15.21 -2.14
CA GLY A 8 5.09 -15.00 -1.30
C GLY A 8 5.33 -13.53 -0.94
N ARG A 9 6.42 -13.31 -0.21
CA ARG A 9 6.82 -11.99 0.27
C ARG A 9 7.82 -11.33 -0.68
N ALA A 10 7.56 -10.07 -1.00
CA ALA A 10 8.45 -9.28 -1.86
C ALA A 10 8.56 -7.83 -1.38
N ARG A 11 9.55 -7.12 -1.94
CA ARG A 11 9.67 -5.67 -1.78
C ARG A 11 9.40 -4.93 -3.08
N ILE A 12 8.95 -3.70 -2.94
CA ILE A 12 8.73 -2.74 -4.02
C ILE A 12 9.46 -1.44 -3.69
N CYS A 13 9.86 -0.68 -4.72
CA CYS A 13 10.43 0.64 -4.51
C CYS A 13 9.37 1.58 -3.92
N GLY A 14 9.70 2.33 -2.86
CA GLY A 14 8.78 3.24 -2.20
C GLY A 14 9.17 3.59 -0.77
N ARG A 15 8.43 4.51 -0.16
CA ARG A 15 8.42 4.69 1.31
C ARG A 15 7.03 4.46 1.87
N LEU A 16 6.97 3.77 2.99
CA LEU A 16 5.75 3.47 3.72
C LEU A 16 5.53 4.49 4.84
N TYR A 17 4.29 4.92 5.00
CA TYR A 17 3.84 5.84 6.02
C TYR A 17 2.65 5.26 6.77
N HIS A 18 2.55 5.60 8.03
CA HIS A 18 1.36 5.41 8.84
C HIS A 18 0.56 6.72 8.89
N LEU A 19 -0.75 6.66 8.65
CA LEU A 19 -1.65 7.82 8.71
C LEU A 19 -2.42 7.84 10.04
N PRO A 20 -2.02 8.66 11.04
CA PRO A 20 -2.57 8.62 12.40
C PRO A 20 -4.08 8.86 12.48
N GLY A 21 -4.58 9.85 11.74
CA GLY A 21 -6.00 10.17 11.73
C GLY A 21 -6.87 9.16 10.98
N ALA A 22 -6.27 8.24 10.22
CA ALA A 22 -6.99 7.32 9.34
C ALA A 22 -6.82 5.84 9.73
N GLY A 23 -5.73 5.48 10.43
CA GLY A 23 -5.49 4.14 10.93
C GLY A 23 -4.90 3.15 9.92
N TYR A 24 -4.59 3.57 8.69
CA TYR A 24 -4.10 2.71 7.60
C TYR A 24 -2.80 3.23 6.96
N PRO A 25 -2.07 2.39 6.19
CA PRO A 25 -0.80 2.79 5.59
C PRO A 25 -0.96 3.62 4.32
N ALA A 26 0.09 4.37 3.97
CA ALA A 26 0.26 4.96 2.64
C ALA A 26 1.63 4.61 2.05
N ALA A 27 1.65 4.14 0.80
CA ALA A 27 2.87 3.91 0.04
C ALA A 27 3.10 5.08 -0.93
N SER A 28 4.28 5.70 -0.89
CA SER A 28 4.69 6.77 -1.81
C SER A 28 5.66 6.26 -2.87
N ASP A 29 5.87 7.03 -3.94
CA ASP A 29 6.86 6.76 -4.99
C ASP A 29 8.30 7.23 -4.65
N GLU A 30 8.55 7.67 -3.42
CA GLU A 30 9.90 8.06 -2.99
C GLU A 30 10.87 6.87 -2.98
N LYS A 31 12.18 7.16 -3.14
CA LYS A 31 13.22 6.11 -3.06
C LYS A 31 13.27 5.46 -1.69
N GLY A 32 13.27 4.13 -1.68
CA GLY A 32 13.28 3.28 -0.50
C GLY A 32 12.74 1.88 -0.83
N TRP A 33 12.52 1.08 0.20
CA TRP A 33 11.91 -0.24 0.07
C TRP A 33 10.70 -0.38 0.98
N ILE A 34 9.64 -0.97 0.44
CA ILE A 34 8.45 -1.40 1.16
C ILE A 34 8.35 -2.91 1.02
N TRP A 35 8.17 -3.62 2.13
CA TRP A 35 7.97 -5.06 2.17
C TRP A 35 6.50 -5.39 2.38
N GLY A 36 6.00 -6.38 1.66
CA GLY A 36 4.64 -6.87 1.82
C GLY A 36 4.44 -8.25 1.21
N ASP A 37 3.21 -8.73 1.37
CA ASP A 37 2.75 -10.02 0.85
C ASP A 37 2.13 -9.82 -0.53
N CYS A 38 2.52 -10.66 -1.49
CA CYS A 38 2.01 -10.63 -2.85
C CYS A 38 0.90 -11.65 -3.02
N TRP A 39 -0.22 -11.20 -3.59
CA TRP A 39 -1.40 -12.00 -3.84
C TRP A 39 -1.78 -11.90 -5.31
N GLN A 40 -2.09 -13.02 -5.92
CA GLN A 40 -2.73 -13.09 -7.22
C GLN A 40 -4.24 -13.11 -7.02
N ILE A 41 -4.94 -12.24 -7.75
CA ILE A 41 -6.39 -12.09 -7.71
C ILE A 41 -6.91 -12.43 -9.11
N GLU A 42 -7.72 -13.48 -9.22
CA GLU A 42 -8.22 -13.98 -10.51
C GLU A 42 -9.52 -13.28 -10.94
N GLU A 43 -10.38 -12.97 -9.96
CA GLU A 43 -11.72 -12.46 -10.21
C GLU A 43 -11.76 -10.94 -10.41
N ALA A 44 -12.29 -10.49 -11.55
CA ALA A 44 -12.38 -9.07 -11.89
C ALA A 44 -13.22 -8.25 -10.88
N ASP A 45 -14.23 -8.87 -10.27
CA ASP A 45 -15.08 -8.21 -9.28
C ASP A 45 -14.32 -7.89 -7.99
N GLN A 46 -13.34 -8.72 -7.62
CA GLN A 46 -12.49 -8.47 -6.45
C GLN A 46 -11.62 -7.22 -6.65
N TRP A 47 -11.14 -6.99 -7.88
CA TRP A 47 -10.43 -5.76 -8.21
C TRP A 47 -11.32 -4.52 -8.09
N ARG A 48 -12.61 -4.61 -8.46
CA ARG A 48 -13.55 -3.49 -8.29
C ARG A 48 -13.85 -3.21 -6.82
N THR A 49 -13.98 -4.25 -6.00
CA THR A 49 -14.14 -4.10 -4.55
C THR A 49 -12.93 -3.43 -3.92
N LEU A 50 -11.71 -3.85 -4.29
CA LEU A 50 -10.48 -3.20 -3.83
C LEU A 50 -10.40 -1.74 -4.28
N ASP A 51 -10.71 -1.44 -5.55
CA ASP A 51 -10.73 -0.08 -6.06
C ASP A 51 -11.72 0.81 -5.28
N TYR A 52 -12.88 0.28 -4.89
CA TYR A 52 -13.85 1.00 -4.06
C TYR A 52 -13.33 1.26 -2.64
N TRP A 53 -12.69 0.28 -1.98
CA TRP A 53 -12.13 0.45 -0.64
C TRP A 53 -10.94 1.41 -0.59
N GLU A 54 -10.14 1.46 -1.65
CA GLU A 54 -8.98 2.34 -1.77
C GLU A 54 -9.35 3.73 -2.33
N ASP A 55 -10.65 4.04 -2.42
CA ASP A 55 -11.21 5.28 -2.96
C ASP A 55 -10.65 5.65 -4.34
N LEU A 56 -10.45 4.63 -5.19
CA LEU A 56 -10.10 4.76 -6.59
C LEU A 56 -11.38 4.91 -7.43
N ARG A 57 -11.88 6.13 -7.54
CA ARG A 57 -13.14 6.47 -8.25
C ARG A 57 -12.98 6.53 -9.77
N SER A 58 -11.87 7.09 -10.24
CA SER A 58 -11.58 7.26 -11.67
C SER A 58 -10.09 7.05 -11.94
N ARG A 59 -9.75 6.16 -12.87
CA ARG A 59 -8.33 5.93 -13.23
C ARG A 59 -7.69 7.14 -13.92
N ASP A 60 -8.49 8.01 -14.51
CA ASP A 60 -8.03 9.15 -15.30
C ASP A 60 -7.90 10.44 -14.49
N HIS A 61 -8.44 10.47 -13.27
CA HIS A 61 -8.49 11.67 -12.42
C HIS A 61 -7.86 11.44 -11.05
N GLU A 62 -6.52 11.37 -11.02
CA GLU A 62 -5.75 11.20 -9.78
C GLU A 62 -6.02 12.30 -8.73
N GLY A 63 -6.49 13.47 -9.13
CA GLY A 63 -6.83 14.56 -8.21
C GLY A 63 -8.08 14.31 -7.36
N VAL A 64 -8.90 13.32 -7.72
CA VAL A 64 -10.15 12.97 -7.02
C VAL A 64 -9.95 11.75 -6.11
N ASN A 65 -9.00 10.87 -6.41
CA ASN A 65 -8.80 9.64 -5.66
C ASN A 65 -7.88 9.86 -4.44
N LEU A 66 -8.11 9.07 -3.40
CA LEU A 66 -7.19 9.00 -2.27
C LEU A 66 -5.87 8.31 -2.66
N TYR A 67 -5.98 7.21 -3.41
CA TYR A 67 -4.87 6.46 -3.98
C TYR A 67 -4.96 6.41 -5.50
N TYR A 68 -3.81 6.26 -6.15
CA TYR A 68 -3.71 5.85 -7.55
C TYR A 68 -3.10 4.46 -7.63
N ARG A 69 -3.51 3.69 -8.64
CA ARG A 69 -3.07 2.31 -8.81
C ARG A 69 -2.06 2.22 -9.96
N ARG A 70 -0.89 1.63 -9.73
CA ARG A 70 0.14 1.43 -10.76
C ARG A 70 0.79 0.05 -10.69
N PRO A 71 1.22 -0.52 -11.82
CA PRO A 71 1.96 -1.76 -11.83
C PRO A 71 3.43 -1.48 -11.47
N VAL A 72 3.96 -2.17 -10.47
CA VAL A 72 5.36 -2.04 -10.04
C VAL A 72 6.09 -3.38 -10.10
N PRO A 73 7.41 -3.38 -10.40
CA PRO A 73 8.21 -4.60 -10.33
C PRO A 73 8.29 -5.11 -8.89
N LEU A 74 8.22 -6.43 -8.73
CA LEU A 74 8.40 -7.13 -7.47
C LEU A 74 9.85 -7.58 -7.31
N HIS A 75 10.38 -7.43 -6.11
CA HIS A 75 11.71 -7.93 -5.74
C HIS A 75 11.57 -8.92 -4.57
N PRO A 76 11.34 -10.21 -4.84
CA PRO A 76 11.17 -11.23 -3.82
C PRO A 76 12.47 -11.53 -3.08
N ALA A 77 12.35 -11.95 -1.82
CA ALA A 77 13.50 -12.34 -1.01
C ALA A 77 14.15 -13.65 -1.48
N SER A 78 13.38 -14.55 -2.11
CA SER A 78 13.84 -15.85 -2.60
C SER A 78 14.66 -15.79 -3.89
N GLY A 79 14.68 -14.65 -4.58
CA GLY A 79 15.32 -14.49 -5.90
C GLY A 79 14.52 -15.04 -7.10
N SER A 80 13.36 -15.67 -6.87
CA SER A 80 12.47 -16.15 -7.94
C SER A 80 11.73 -14.99 -8.58
N ASP A 81 11.71 -14.82 -9.91
CA ASP A 81 10.98 -13.70 -10.51
C ASP A 81 9.46 -13.82 -10.27
N LEU A 82 8.85 -12.79 -9.64
CA LEU A 82 7.40 -12.69 -9.43
C LEU A 82 6.74 -11.68 -10.40
N GLY A 83 7.52 -11.07 -11.30
CA GLY A 83 7.02 -10.11 -12.28
C GLY A 83 6.59 -8.79 -11.66
N ARG A 84 5.34 -8.39 -11.93
CA ARG A 84 4.78 -7.08 -11.52
C ARG A 84 3.47 -7.25 -10.78
N ALA A 85 3.21 -6.36 -9.83
CA ALA A 85 1.93 -6.29 -9.12
C ALA A 85 1.32 -4.89 -9.20
N TRP A 86 0.00 -4.82 -9.13
CA TRP A 86 -0.72 -3.58 -8.89
C TRP A 86 -0.54 -3.14 -7.44
N VAL A 87 -0.21 -1.86 -7.24
CA VAL A 87 -0.07 -1.27 -5.90
C VAL A 87 -0.81 0.07 -5.87
N TYR A 88 -1.53 0.30 -4.78
CA TYR A 88 -2.15 1.57 -4.44
C TYR A 88 -1.10 2.49 -3.80
N ARG A 89 -0.93 3.67 -4.37
CA ARG A 89 0.05 4.68 -3.99
C ARG A 89 -0.65 5.99 -3.67
N MET A 90 -0.06 6.75 -2.76
CA MET A 90 -0.53 8.08 -2.37
C MET A 90 0.56 9.10 -2.67
N ARG A 91 0.16 10.25 -3.24
CA ARG A 91 1.07 11.36 -3.51
C ARG A 91 1.67 11.88 -2.19
N ILE A 92 2.95 12.24 -2.20
CA ILE A 92 3.66 12.63 -0.98
C ILE A 92 3.06 13.92 -0.37
N GLU A 93 2.53 14.81 -1.19
CA GLU A 93 1.81 16.01 -0.75
C GLU A 93 0.60 15.64 0.10
N ARG A 94 -0.16 14.62 -0.32
CA ARG A 94 -1.34 14.13 0.41
C ARG A 94 -0.94 13.45 1.71
N ILE A 95 0.10 12.62 1.70
CA ILE A 95 0.65 12.00 2.92
C ILE A 95 1.04 13.07 3.94
N ARG A 96 1.70 14.15 3.48
CA ARG A 96 2.08 15.28 4.34
C ARG A 96 0.87 16.01 4.91
N GLN A 97 -0.14 16.29 4.10
CA GLN A 97 -1.41 16.89 4.55
C GLN A 97 -2.09 16.03 5.63
N MET A 98 -2.02 14.70 5.49
CA MET A 98 -2.57 13.74 6.44
C MET A 98 -1.64 13.46 7.63
N LYS A 99 -0.56 14.23 7.81
CA LYS A 99 0.43 14.09 8.89
C LYS A 99 1.02 12.69 8.98
N GLY A 100 1.29 12.08 7.82
CA GLY A 100 1.83 10.72 7.74
C GLY A 100 3.19 10.58 8.42
N ILE A 101 3.32 9.55 9.25
CA ILE A 101 4.54 9.20 9.99
C ILE A 101 5.29 8.13 9.20
N ARG A 102 6.53 8.42 8.81
CA ARG A 102 7.34 7.48 8.01
C ARG A 102 7.66 6.22 8.83
N LEU A 103 7.45 5.06 8.22
CA LEU A 103 7.86 3.77 8.75
C LEU A 103 9.19 3.37 8.12
N THR A 104 10.30 3.57 8.84
CA THR A 104 11.67 3.36 8.31
C THR A 104 11.97 1.90 7.97
N ALA A 105 11.34 0.95 8.65
CA ALA A 105 11.46 -0.48 8.35
C ALA A 105 10.78 -0.88 7.03
N GLY A 106 9.91 -0.04 6.47
CA GLY A 106 9.16 -0.34 5.25
C GLY A 106 8.15 -1.48 5.40
N VAL A 107 7.77 -1.83 6.65
CA VAL A 107 6.81 -2.88 6.98
C VAL A 107 5.66 -2.26 7.76
N TRP A 108 4.42 -2.62 7.42
CA TRP A 108 3.26 -2.27 8.23
C TRP A 108 3.17 -3.20 9.45
N PRO A 109 3.14 -2.69 10.69
CA PRO A 109 3.10 -3.56 11.85
C PRO A 109 1.69 -4.16 12.04
N PRO A 110 1.58 -5.40 12.55
CA PRO A 110 0.29 -6.04 12.85
C PRO A 110 -0.48 -5.32 13.97
N ARG A 111 0.23 -4.53 14.79
CA ARG A 111 -0.34 -3.57 15.75
C ARG A 111 0.41 -2.27 15.61
N LEU A 112 -0.30 -1.20 15.29
CA LEU A 112 0.25 0.13 15.42
C LEU A 112 0.40 0.46 16.92
N PRO A 113 1.43 1.21 17.33
CA PRO A 113 1.67 1.56 18.73
C PRO A 113 0.60 2.50 19.34
N TYR A 114 -0.58 2.65 18.74
CA TYR A 114 -1.71 3.35 19.40
C TYR A 114 -2.41 2.44 20.40
N ALA A 115 -1.66 2.01 21.41
CA ALA A 115 -2.25 1.86 22.73
C ALA A 115 -2.30 3.28 23.31
N TRP A 116 -3.47 3.93 23.24
CA TRP A 116 -3.92 5.02 24.10
C TRP A 116 -2.81 5.84 24.77
N SER A 117 -2.37 6.92 24.12
CA SER A 117 -1.64 7.99 24.80
C SER A 117 -2.41 9.30 24.61
N LEU A 118 -3.67 9.30 25.07
CA LEU A 118 -4.09 10.37 25.97
C LEU A 118 -3.38 10.07 27.29
N LEU A 119 -2.31 10.82 27.59
CA LEU A 119 -1.81 11.16 28.93
C LEU A 119 -0.45 11.85 28.78
N ALA A 120 -0.49 13.16 28.56
CA ALA A 120 0.27 14.22 29.23
C ALA A 120 0.05 15.53 28.46
#